data_AF-G4Z5Q6-F1
#
_entry.id   AF-G4Z5Q6-F1
#
_cell.length_a   1.000
_cell.length_b   1.000
_cell.length_c   1.000
_cell.angle_alpha   90.00
_cell.angle_beta   90.00
_cell.angle_gamma   90.00
#
_symmetry.space_group_name_H-M   'P 1'
#
loop_
_entity.id
_entity.type
_entity.pdbx_description
1 polymer ?
#
loop_
_entity_poly.entity_id
_entity_poly.type
_entity_poly.pdbx_seq_one_letter_code
_entity_poly.pdbx_strand_id
1 'polypeptide(L)'
;MGKGAEELEIVSGAMKTFEDLDKQRKEQHRIAMIEFRLNKKHKRKEMQTLQEQIKRHEKFRGIVRDASIELEESALPSYGRSGWRVNFDGGETSFHFHPLTRDDFDATMTRFDAELANGMSSLTKADSVFGWEILKAPLTASSLDSKRLLVRARVTKRLRCSLDLFQQALGMQHKYLTPTIASPLGCGLHQRPKVRTEVLQELDEESTVFAHSITGAHKDLYYLFQVRRAQWETQDGRRKLTLSLAVTDSDANRRSRYAEALELSVEWATEGGVHVPVTEIEENLIEVSCDHWASSESKQHVEHLMIQWAQLAIWWEQLAVLSNLLLSKV
;
A
#
# COMPACT_ATOMS: atom_id res chain seq x y z
N MET A 1 39.51 -45.15 -67.66
CA MET A 1 39.65 -44.93 -66.20
C MET A 1 39.06 -43.54 -65.92
N GLY A 2 37.92 -43.41 -65.24
CA GLY A 2 37.31 -42.08 -65.06
C GLY A 2 35.99 -42.03 -64.29
N LYS A 3 35.16 -43.07 -64.32
CA LYS A 3 33.84 -43.06 -63.64
C LYS A 3 33.89 -43.29 -62.12
N GLY A 4 34.92 -43.99 -61.61
CA GLY A 4 35.00 -44.31 -60.18
C GLY A 4 35.45 -43.16 -59.28
N ALA A 5 36.15 -42.15 -59.82
CA ALA A 5 36.66 -41.02 -59.03
C ALA A 5 35.57 -39.98 -58.73
N GLU A 6 34.66 -39.76 -59.68
CA GLU A 6 33.57 -38.77 -59.58
C GLU A 6 32.46 -39.24 -58.62
N GLU A 7 32.14 -40.54 -58.60
CA GLU A 7 31.19 -41.13 -57.64
C GLU A 7 31.73 -41.09 -56.20
N LEU A 8 33.04 -41.26 -56.01
CA LEU A 8 33.68 -41.18 -54.68
C LEU A 8 33.69 -39.75 -54.12
N GLU A 9 33.84 -38.72 -54.96
CA GLU A 9 33.75 -37.32 -54.54
C GLU A 9 32.32 -36.90 -54.16
N ILE A 10 31.32 -37.35 -54.92
CA ILE A 10 29.90 -37.06 -54.63
C ILE A 10 29.45 -37.70 -53.31
N VAL A 11 29.85 -38.95 -53.06
CA VAL A 11 29.54 -39.67 -51.81
C VAL A 11 30.26 -39.03 -50.62
N SER A 12 31.52 -38.61 -50.80
CA SER A 12 32.30 -37.89 -49.78
C SER A 12 31.70 -36.52 -49.43
N GLY A 13 31.26 -35.76 -50.43
CA GLY A 13 30.57 -34.47 -50.25
C GLY A 13 29.21 -34.59 -49.56
N ALA A 14 28.44 -35.64 -49.89
CA ALA A 14 27.16 -35.94 -49.25
C ALA A 14 27.31 -36.39 -47.78
N MET A 15 28.35 -37.16 -47.46
CA MET A 15 28.64 -37.54 -46.06
C MET A 15 29.07 -36.34 -45.21
N LYS A 16 29.90 -35.44 -45.74
CA LYS A 16 30.29 -34.21 -45.03
C LYS A 16 29.12 -33.26 -44.76
N THR A 17 28.22 -33.09 -45.72
CA THR A 17 27.01 -32.25 -45.54
C THR A 17 26.03 -32.86 -44.53
N PHE A 18 25.92 -34.18 -44.46
CA PHE A 18 25.13 -34.87 -43.44
C PHE A 18 25.72 -34.71 -42.02
N GLU A 19 27.05 -34.82 -41.88
CA GLU A 19 27.75 -34.59 -40.61
C GLU A 19 27.61 -33.14 -40.11
N ASP A 20 27.67 -32.15 -41.01
CA ASP A 20 27.51 -30.75 -40.65
C ASP A 20 26.07 -30.41 -40.24
N LEU A 21 25.06 -31.01 -40.90
CA LEU A 21 23.66 -30.89 -40.50
C LEU A 21 23.37 -31.54 -39.14
N ASP A 22 23.99 -32.68 -38.84
CA ASP A 22 23.86 -33.35 -37.54
C ASP A 22 24.53 -32.53 -36.42
N LYS A 23 25.70 -31.94 -36.69
CA LYS A 23 26.35 -30.99 -35.76
C LYS A 23 25.48 -29.75 -35.52
N GLN A 24 24.91 -29.17 -36.58
CA GLN A 24 24.05 -27.99 -36.46
C GLN A 24 22.77 -28.28 -35.67
N ARG A 25 22.15 -29.45 -35.87
CA ARG A 25 21.00 -29.90 -35.05
C ARG A 25 21.36 -30.09 -33.60
N LYS A 26 22.52 -30.69 -33.30
CA LYS A 26 23.00 -30.87 -31.92
C LYS A 26 23.23 -29.54 -31.22
N GLU A 27 23.79 -28.56 -31.93
CA GLU A 27 24.02 -27.23 -31.34
C GLU A 27 22.71 -26.45 -31.14
N GLN A 28 21.78 -26.50 -32.10
CA GLN A 28 20.45 -25.91 -31.92
C GLN A 28 19.68 -26.55 -30.76
N HIS A 29 19.77 -27.88 -30.63
CA HIS A 29 19.17 -28.59 -29.50
C HIS A 29 19.80 -28.17 -28.16
N ARG A 30 21.12 -27.96 -28.13
CA ARG A 30 21.85 -27.49 -26.95
C ARG A 30 21.42 -26.09 -26.54
N ILE A 31 21.28 -25.16 -27.50
CA ILE A 31 20.80 -23.80 -27.24
C ILE A 31 19.36 -23.82 -26.71
N ALA A 32 18.46 -24.56 -27.36
CA ALA A 32 17.07 -24.71 -26.92
C ALA A 32 16.98 -25.31 -25.49
N MET A 33 17.86 -26.25 -25.16
CA MET A 33 17.96 -26.83 -23.81
C MET A 33 18.43 -25.82 -22.75
N ILE A 34 19.34 -24.92 -23.10
CA ILE A 34 19.81 -23.85 -22.20
C ILE A 34 18.70 -22.84 -21.97
N GLU A 35 18.03 -22.38 -23.02
CA GLU A 35 16.89 -21.46 -22.93
C GLU A 35 15.75 -22.06 -22.11
N PHE A 36 15.41 -23.34 -22.35
CA PHE A 36 14.39 -24.04 -21.59
C PHE A 36 14.74 -24.10 -20.08
N ARG A 37 16.01 -24.38 -19.75
CA ARG A 37 16.48 -24.40 -18.35
C ARG A 37 16.40 -23.03 -17.70
N LEU A 38 16.79 -21.96 -18.40
CA LEU A 38 16.70 -20.58 -17.93
C LEU A 38 15.24 -20.19 -17.68
N ASN A 39 14.36 -20.45 -18.65
CA ASN A 39 12.95 -20.10 -18.57
C ASN A 39 12.23 -20.89 -17.46
N LYS A 40 12.55 -22.18 -17.31
CA LYS A 40 12.06 -23.00 -16.18
C LYS A 40 12.54 -22.48 -14.83
N LYS A 41 13.77 -21.98 -14.73
CA LYS A 41 14.31 -21.38 -13.51
C LYS A 41 13.62 -20.04 -13.20
N HIS A 42 13.34 -19.23 -14.22
CA HIS A 42 12.62 -17.97 -14.10
C HIS A 42 11.18 -18.20 -13.60
N LYS A 43 10.41 -19.06 -14.27
CA LYS A 43 9.05 -19.40 -13.85
C LYS A 43 8.95 -19.98 -12.44
N ARG A 44 9.97 -20.75 -12.01
CA ARG A 44 10.04 -21.25 -10.63
C ARG A 44 10.22 -20.13 -9.61
N LYS A 45 11.05 -19.13 -9.92
CA LYS A 45 11.21 -17.96 -9.07
C LYS A 45 9.91 -17.16 -9.00
N GLU A 46 9.26 -16.89 -10.12
CA GLU A 46 7.97 -16.19 -10.16
C GLU A 46 6.90 -16.92 -9.34
N MET A 47 6.78 -18.25 -9.50
CA MET A 47 5.83 -19.05 -8.75
C MET A 47 6.11 -19.05 -7.24
N GLN A 48 7.38 -19.06 -6.84
CA GLN A 48 7.77 -18.91 -5.44
C GLN A 48 7.38 -17.54 -4.89
N THR A 49 7.68 -16.46 -5.62
CA THR A 49 7.29 -15.10 -5.24
C THR A 49 5.78 -14.97 -5.08
N LEU A 50 5.00 -15.50 -6.02
CA LEU A 50 3.53 -15.51 -5.96
C LEU A 50 3.00 -16.31 -4.76
N GLN A 51 3.56 -17.49 -4.49
CA GLN A 51 3.17 -18.29 -3.32
C GLN A 51 3.48 -17.57 -2.01
N GLU A 52 4.59 -16.83 -1.97
CA GLU A 52 4.98 -16.04 -0.80
C GLU A 52 4.04 -14.84 -0.61
N GLN A 53 3.62 -14.19 -1.70
CA GLN A 53 2.59 -13.14 -1.68
C GLN A 53 1.23 -13.66 -1.23
N ILE A 54 0.76 -14.80 -1.76
CA ILE A 54 -0.49 -15.44 -1.33
C ILE A 54 -0.42 -15.78 0.16
N LYS A 55 0.68 -16.37 0.63
CA LYS A 55 0.85 -16.70 2.05
C LYS A 55 0.87 -15.46 2.95
N ARG A 56 1.46 -14.35 2.48
CA ARG A 56 1.41 -13.05 3.17
C ARG A 56 -0.03 -12.52 3.23
N HIS A 57 -0.78 -12.61 2.13
CA HIS A 57 -2.19 -12.20 2.06
C HIS A 57 -3.09 -13.04 2.96
N GLU A 58 -2.93 -14.37 2.99
CA GLU A 58 -3.72 -15.23 3.87
C GLU A 58 -3.43 -14.95 5.35
N LYS A 59 -2.18 -14.66 5.69
CA LYS A 59 -1.79 -14.26 7.05
C LYS A 59 -2.35 -12.89 7.42
N PHE A 60 -2.33 -11.94 6.49
CA PHE A 60 -2.95 -10.63 6.64
C PHE A 60 -4.46 -10.76 6.85
N ARG A 61 -5.14 -11.55 6.03
CA ARG A 61 -6.57 -11.86 6.12
C ARG A 61 -6.93 -12.52 7.45
N GLY A 62 -6.08 -13.45 7.93
CA GLY A 62 -6.22 -14.07 9.25
C GLY A 62 -6.13 -13.04 10.38
N ILE A 63 -5.14 -12.16 10.35
CA ILE A 63 -4.94 -11.14 11.39
C ILE A 63 -6.04 -10.05 11.36
N VAL A 64 -6.54 -9.69 10.18
CA VAL A 64 -7.68 -8.77 10.03
C VAL A 64 -8.97 -9.42 10.55
N ARG A 65 -9.20 -10.72 10.32
CA ARG A 65 -10.31 -11.45 10.95
C ARG A 65 -10.15 -11.57 12.46
N ASP A 66 -8.98 -11.95 12.95
CA ASP A 66 -8.73 -12.12 14.40
C ASP A 66 -8.80 -10.77 15.14
N ALA A 67 -8.48 -9.67 14.47
CA ALA A 67 -8.70 -8.31 14.98
C ALA A 67 -10.18 -7.90 15.05
N SER A 68 -11.06 -8.59 14.33
CA SER A 68 -12.49 -8.37 14.21
C SER A 68 -13.35 -9.47 14.85
N ILE A 69 -12.77 -10.41 15.61
CA ILE A 69 -13.54 -11.45 16.31
C ILE A 69 -13.58 -11.16 17.82
N GLU A 70 -14.55 -10.34 18.21
CA GLU A 70 -15.67 -10.76 19.07
C GLU A 70 -16.93 -10.16 18.39
N LEU A 71 -17.37 -10.65 17.23
CA LEU A 71 -18.43 -11.64 17.12
C LEU A 71 -18.66 -12.05 15.66
N GLU A 72 -19.00 -13.33 15.48
CA GLU A 72 -19.76 -13.99 14.39
C GLU A 72 -19.45 -13.70 12.91
N GLU A 73 -19.22 -14.81 12.19
CA GLU A 73 -19.12 -14.91 10.74
C GLU A 73 -20.27 -14.17 10.01
N SER A 74 -20.03 -12.94 9.58
CA SER A 74 -20.77 -12.38 8.45
C SER A 74 -19.95 -12.61 7.18
N ALA A 75 -20.36 -13.62 6.40
CA ALA A 75 -19.95 -13.78 5.02
C ALA A 75 -19.99 -12.43 4.30
N LEU A 76 -18.90 -12.05 3.62
CA LEU A 76 -18.86 -10.85 2.76
C LEU A 76 -20.13 -10.85 1.88
N PRO A 77 -20.97 -9.80 1.94
CA PRO A 77 -22.21 -9.77 1.19
C PRO A 77 -21.94 -9.95 -0.30
N SER A 78 -22.74 -10.79 -0.96
CA SER A 78 -22.76 -10.87 -2.42
C SER A 78 -22.98 -9.46 -2.99
N TYR A 79 -21.99 -8.97 -3.76
CA TYR A 79 -21.91 -7.60 -4.27
C TYR A 79 -23.08 -7.26 -5.22
N GLY A 80 -24.22 -6.85 -4.65
CA GLY A 80 -25.27 -6.16 -5.38
C GLY A 80 -24.87 -4.71 -5.67
N ARG A 81 -25.28 -4.17 -6.82
CA ARG A 81 -25.09 -2.74 -7.20
C ARG A 81 -25.75 -1.74 -6.24
N SER A 82 -26.56 -2.20 -5.28
CA SER A 82 -27.38 -1.36 -4.40
C SER A 82 -26.69 -0.86 -3.13
N GLY A 83 -25.47 -1.33 -2.82
CA GLY A 83 -24.80 -1.01 -1.56
C GLY A 83 -25.36 -1.76 -0.36
N TRP A 84 -24.83 -1.47 0.84
CA TRP A 84 -25.23 -2.09 2.10
C TRP A 84 -25.01 -1.15 3.29
N ARG A 85 -25.63 -1.46 4.44
CA ARG A 85 -25.41 -0.74 5.70
C ARG A 85 -24.19 -1.31 6.42
N VAL A 86 -23.25 -0.44 6.75
CA VAL A 86 -22.06 -0.74 7.54
C VAL A 86 -22.41 -0.53 9.00
N ASN A 87 -22.23 -1.57 9.82
CA ASN A 87 -22.37 -1.51 11.27
C ASN A 87 -20.99 -1.72 11.88
N PHE A 88 -20.68 -0.98 12.94
CA PHE A 88 -19.47 -1.18 13.73
C PHE A 88 -19.84 -1.94 15.00
N ASP A 89 -18.97 -2.85 15.45
CA ASP A 89 -19.24 -3.73 16.59
C ASP A 89 -19.32 -2.99 17.95
N GLY A 90 -18.95 -1.70 18.00
CA GLY A 90 -18.93 -0.89 19.22
C GLY A 90 -20.22 -0.09 19.47
N GLY A 91 -21.26 -0.27 18.65
CA GLY A 91 -22.52 0.48 18.75
C GLY A 91 -22.44 1.90 18.16
N GLU A 92 -21.40 2.18 17.37
CA GLU A 92 -21.27 3.42 16.62
C GLU A 92 -22.36 3.55 15.55
N THR A 93 -22.67 4.79 15.13
CA THR A 93 -23.68 5.06 14.11
C THR A 93 -23.38 4.29 12.82
N SER A 94 -24.34 3.47 12.39
CA SER A 94 -24.27 2.78 11.10
C SER A 94 -24.49 3.76 9.95
N PHE A 95 -23.90 3.49 8.78
CA PHE A 95 -24.13 4.30 7.58
C PHE A 95 -24.29 3.42 6.34
N HIS A 96 -24.96 3.95 5.31
CA HIS A 96 -25.09 3.23 4.04
C HIS A 96 -23.89 3.45 3.11
N PHE A 97 -23.23 2.37 2.69
CA PHE A 97 -22.12 2.37 1.75
C PHE A 97 -22.55 1.84 0.37
N HIS A 98 -22.15 2.56 -0.67
CA HIS A 98 -22.23 2.17 -2.07
C HIS A 98 -20.85 1.79 -2.58
N PRO A 99 -20.66 0.56 -3.12
CA PRO A 99 -19.38 0.11 -3.62
C PRO A 99 -18.87 0.99 -4.76
N LEU A 100 -17.55 1.16 -4.79
CA LEU A 100 -16.83 1.95 -5.77
C LEU A 100 -16.50 1.09 -6.99
N THR A 101 -16.55 1.69 -8.18
CA THR A 101 -16.04 1.02 -9.39
C THR A 101 -14.51 1.07 -9.43
N ARG A 102 -13.91 0.26 -10.32
CA ARG A 102 -12.47 0.36 -10.58
C ARG A 102 -12.08 1.75 -11.06
N ASP A 103 -12.89 2.33 -11.96
CA ASP A 103 -12.67 3.67 -12.49
C ASP A 103 -12.71 4.74 -11.38
N ASP A 104 -13.62 4.63 -10.41
CA ASP A 104 -13.68 5.54 -9.25
C ASP A 104 -12.42 5.42 -8.39
N PHE A 105 -11.90 4.20 -8.20
CA PHE A 105 -10.67 3.95 -7.46
C PHE A 105 -9.47 4.60 -8.16
N ASP A 106 -9.30 4.31 -9.45
CA ASP A 106 -8.17 4.78 -10.23
C ASP A 106 -8.21 6.32 -10.40
N ALA A 107 -9.39 6.90 -10.56
CA ALA A 107 -9.56 8.35 -10.61
C ALA A 107 -9.21 9.03 -9.28
N THR A 108 -9.57 8.44 -8.13
CA THR A 108 -9.15 8.94 -6.82
C THR A 108 -7.64 8.83 -6.63
N MET A 109 -7.03 7.70 -7.00
CA MET A 109 -5.58 7.52 -6.91
C MET A 109 -4.80 8.44 -7.85
N THR A 110 -5.33 8.73 -9.04
CA THR A 110 -4.73 9.71 -9.97
C THR A 110 -4.74 11.12 -9.38
N ARG A 111 -5.85 11.52 -8.76
CA ARG A 111 -5.95 12.80 -8.04
C ARG A 111 -5.01 12.85 -6.83
N PHE A 112 -4.92 11.75 -6.09
CA PHE A 112 -3.99 11.60 -4.98
C PHE A 112 -2.54 11.79 -5.42
N ASP A 113 -2.13 11.15 -6.52
CA ASP A 113 -0.77 11.26 -7.05
C ASP A 113 -0.46 12.69 -7.53
N ALA A 114 -1.42 13.36 -8.15
CA ALA A 114 -1.31 14.78 -8.53
C ALA A 114 -1.20 15.70 -7.31
N GLU A 115 -2.02 15.47 -6.27
CA GLU A 115 -1.98 16.22 -5.02
C GLU A 115 -0.67 16.01 -4.26
N LEU A 116 -0.16 14.79 -4.26
CA LEU A 116 1.14 14.47 -3.70
C LEU A 116 2.22 15.28 -4.44
N ALA A 117 2.29 15.19 -5.77
CA ALA A 117 3.28 15.89 -6.59
C ALA A 117 3.24 17.42 -6.39
N ASN A 118 2.04 18.01 -6.38
CA ASN A 118 1.87 19.45 -6.19
C ASN A 118 2.30 19.90 -4.80
N GLY A 119 1.79 19.25 -3.74
CA GLY A 119 2.10 19.66 -2.37
C GLY A 119 3.56 19.48 -1.98
N MET A 120 4.23 18.50 -2.60
CA MET A 120 5.65 18.22 -2.41
C MET A 120 6.58 19.37 -2.80
N SER A 121 6.18 20.21 -3.75
CA SER A 121 6.98 21.35 -4.22
C SER A 121 7.13 22.48 -3.18
N SER A 122 6.27 22.51 -2.16
CA SER A 122 6.13 23.60 -1.19
C SER A 122 6.67 23.30 0.21
N LEU A 123 7.19 22.08 0.41
CA LEU A 123 7.68 21.64 1.72
C LEU A 123 8.98 22.36 2.09
N THR A 124 9.00 22.95 3.27
CA THR A 124 10.21 23.51 3.87
C THR A 124 10.56 22.76 5.15
N LYS A 125 11.85 22.72 5.49
CA LYS A 125 12.31 22.09 6.73
C LYS A 125 11.69 22.81 7.93
N ALA A 126 10.94 22.07 8.74
CA ALA A 126 10.28 22.58 9.93
C ALA A 126 11.07 22.26 11.19
N ASP A 127 11.48 21.00 11.37
CA ASP A 127 12.20 20.55 12.57
C ASP A 127 12.92 19.19 12.36
N SER A 128 13.55 18.67 13.40
CA SER A 128 14.04 17.30 13.51
C SER A 128 13.76 16.72 14.90
N VAL A 129 13.16 15.54 14.96
CA VAL A 129 12.79 14.88 16.22
C VAL A 129 13.30 13.43 16.22
N PHE A 130 14.13 13.07 17.19
CA PHE A 130 14.77 11.74 17.28
C PHE A 130 15.44 11.28 15.98
N GLY A 131 15.99 12.21 15.19
CA GLY A 131 16.63 11.91 13.90
C GLY A 131 15.66 11.73 12.73
N TRP A 132 14.37 11.94 12.93
CA TRP A 132 13.40 12.12 11.84
C TRP A 132 13.43 13.57 11.39
N GLU A 133 13.63 13.80 10.09
CA GLU A 133 13.49 15.12 9.50
C GLU A 133 12.02 15.40 9.22
N ILE A 134 11.54 16.55 9.69
CA ILE A 134 10.15 17.00 9.51
C ILE A 134 10.16 18.17 8.56
N LEU A 135 9.47 18.01 7.43
CA LEU A 135 9.16 19.08 6.50
C LEU A 135 7.67 19.40 6.58
N LYS A 136 7.32 20.67 6.42
CA LYS A 136 5.94 21.16 6.49
C LYS A 136 5.65 22.11 5.35
N ALA A 137 4.44 22.06 4.81
CA ALA A 137 3.95 23.05 3.85
C ALA A 137 3.31 24.24 4.58
N PRO A 138 3.29 25.44 3.96
CA PRO A 138 2.45 26.53 4.44
C PRO A 138 0.98 26.08 4.57
N LEU A 139 0.28 26.59 5.58
CA LEU A 139 -1.14 26.32 5.74
C LEU A 139 -1.93 27.02 4.65
N THR A 140 -2.78 26.28 3.96
CA THR A 140 -3.69 26.80 2.95
C THR A 140 -5.13 26.54 3.35
N ALA A 141 -6.08 27.28 2.78
CA ALA A 141 -7.48 26.92 2.89
C ALA A 141 -7.73 25.65 2.06
N SER A 142 -8.57 24.75 2.57
CA SER A 142 -9.02 23.58 1.81
C SER A 142 -9.82 24.04 0.58
N SER A 143 -9.58 23.37 -0.54
CA SER A 143 -10.32 23.61 -1.79
C SER A 143 -11.76 23.09 -1.72
N LEU A 144 -12.03 22.15 -0.80
CA LEU A 144 -13.32 21.50 -0.59
C LEU A 144 -14.16 22.23 0.46
N ASP A 145 -13.52 22.81 1.48
CA ASP A 145 -14.18 23.67 2.47
C ASP A 145 -13.26 24.83 2.86
N SER A 146 -13.55 26.03 2.38
CA SER A 146 -12.73 27.22 2.63
C SER A 146 -12.64 27.61 4.12
N LYS A 147 -13.47 27.04 4.99
CA LYS A 147 -13.40 27.24 6.45
C LYS A 147 -12.36 26.34 7.11
N ARG A 148 -11.89 25.32 6.42
CA ARG A 148 -10.90 24.35 6.90
C ARG A 148 -9.51 24.68 6.40
N LEU A 149 -8.53 24.35 7.22
CA LEU A 149 -7.11 24.49 6.90
C LEU A 149 -6.57 23.15 6.46
N LEU A 150 -5.90 23.13 5.32
CA LEU A 150 -5.15 21.97 4.86
C LEU A 150 -3.75 22.00 5.50
N VAL A 151 -3.43 20.96 6.26
CA VAL A 151 -2.08 20.74 6.78
C VAL A 151 -1.41 19.66 5.97
N ARG A 152 -0.12 19.87 5.66
CA ARG A 152 0.72 18.87 4.98
C ARG A 152 2.10 18.83 5.60
N ALA A 153 2.60 17.61 5.78
CA ALA A 153 3.94 17.36 6.26
C ALA A 153 4.54 16.09 5.69
N ARG A 154 5.87 16.05 5.69
CA ARG A 154 6.67 14.87 5.40
C ARG A 154 7.56 14.59 6.59
N VAL A 155 7.60 13.34 7.02
CA VAL A 155 8.52 12.88 8.06
C VAL A 155 9.41 11.80 7.45
N THR A 156 10.72 12.00 7.44
CA THR A 156 11.69 11.13 6.74
C THR A 156 12.82 10.69 7.64
N LYS A 157 13.23 9.41 7.53
CA LYS A 157 14.41 8.88 8.21
C LYS A 157 14.95 7.65 7.50
N ARG A 158 16.26 7.45 7.64
CA ARG A 158 16.91 6.18 7.27
C ARG A 158 16.92 5.24 8.47
N LEU A 159 16.39 4.05 8.29
CA LEU A 159 16.30 3.03 9.32
C LEU A 159 17.25 1.87 8.98
N ARG A 160 17.99 1.40 9.98
CA ARG A 160 18.89 0.25 9.85
C ARG A 160 18.10 -1.06 9.94
N CYS A 161 17.27 -1.36 8.96
CA CYS A 161 16.59 -2.65 8.80
C CYS A 161 16.52 -3.02 7.31
N SER A 162 16.31 -4.29 7.01
CA SER A 162 16.03 -4.72 5.64
C SER A 162 14.58 -4.41 5.26
N LEU A 163 14.32 -4.27 3.96
CA LEU A 163 12.97 -4.06 3.45
C LEU A 163 12.03 -5.24 3.81
N ASP A 164 12.55 -6.47 3.76
CA ASP A 164 11.79 -7.67 4.07
C ASP A 164 11.37 -7.73 5.54
N LEU A 165 12.25 -7.35 6.47
CA LEU A 165 11.92 -7.26 7.90
C LEU A 165 10.89 -6.16 8.18
N PHE A 166 11.01 -5.02 7.49
CA PHE A 166 10.03 -3.94 7.59
C PHE A 166 8.65 -4.39 7.09
N GLN A 167 8.59 -5.09 5.95
CA GLN A 167 7.36 -5.68 5.42
C GLN A 167 6.74 -6.71 6.37
N GLN A 168 7.56 -7.57 6.97
CA GLN A 168 7.08 -8.56 7.93
C GLN A 168 6.48 -7.88 9.18
N ALA A 169 7.13 -6.82 9.69
CA ALA A 169 6.62 -6.04 10.81
C ALA A 169 5.26 -5.39 10.49
N LEU A 170 5.12 -4.79 9.30
CA LEU A 170 3.84 -4.24 8.81
C LEU A 170 2.74 -5.30 8.78
N GLY A 171 3.06 -6.51 8.29
CA GLY A 171 2.09 -7.62 8.22
C GLY A 171 1.68 -8.19 9.57
N MET A 172 2.59 -8.22 10.56
CA MET A 172 2.32 -8.76 11.90
C MET A 172 1.49 -7.83 12.79
N GLN A 173 1.55 -6.51 12.56
CA GLN A 173 0.98 -5.50 13.45
C GLN A 173 0.00 -4.57 12.70
N HIS A 174 -0.61 -5.05 11.61
CA HIS A 174 -1.40 -4.22 10.70
C HIS A 174 -2.45 -3.33 11.40
N LYS A 175 -3.19 -3.86 12.37
CA LYS A 175 -4.22 -3.12 13.15
C LYS A 175 -3.66 -1.87 13.84
N TYR A 176 -2.39 -1.90 14.26
CA TYR A 176 -1.72 -0.79 14.94
C TYR A 176 -0.96 0.13 13.97
N LEU A 177 -0.75 -0.35 12.73
CA LEU A 177 0.13 0.29 11.76
C LEU A 177 -0.58 0.94 10.59
N THR A 178 -1.89 0.74 10.41
CA THR A 178 -2.68 1.53 9.47
C THR A 178 -2.61 3.00 9.88
N PRO A 179 -2.02 3.89 9.06
CA PRO A 179 -1.94 5.30 9.38
C PRO A 179 -3.33 5.90 9.53
N THR A 180 -3.58 6.57 10.66
CA THR A 180 -4.75 7.43 10.81
C THR A 180 -4.53 8.69 9.98
N ILE A 181 -5.33 8.89 8.93
CA ILE A 181 -5.20 10.04 8.02
C ILE A 181 -5.57 11.33 8.75
N ALA A 182 -6.76 11.33 9.36
CA ALA A 182 -7.33 12.41 10.14
C ALA A 182 -7.87 11.86 11.46
N SER A 183 -7.86 12.68 12.51
CA SER A 183 -8.46 12.32 13.80
C SER A 183 -9.08 13.55 14.48
N PRO A 184 -10.04 13.38 15.39
CA PRO A 184 -10.55 14.48 16.19
C PRO A 184 -9.49 15.10 17.11
N LEU A 185 -9.67 16.37 17.45
CA LEU A 185 -8.91 17.02 18.53
C LEU A 185 -9.02 16.20 19.83
N GLY A 186 -7.87 16.00 20.50
CA GLY A 186 -7.80 15.22 21.74
C GLY A 186 -7.69 13.70 21.54
N CYS A 187 -7.83 13.20 20.31
CA CYS A 187 -7.51 11.81 20.00
C CYS A 187 -5.99 11.61 20.06
N GLY A 188 -5.45 10.82 20.98
CA GLY A 188 -4.01 10.57 21.09
C GLY A 188 -3.57 9.21 20.56
N LEU A 189 -2.26 8.93 20.57
CA LEU A 189 -1.72 7.58 20.29
C LEU A 189 -2.43 6.47 21.10
N HIS A 190 -2.70 6.72 22.39
CA HIS A 190 -3.36 5.74 23.27
C HIS A 190 -4.81 5.43 22.88
N GLN A 191 -5.42 6.25 22.04
CA GLN A 191 -6.78 6.06 21.56
C GLN A 191 -6.81 5.38 20.18
N ARG A 192 -5.65 5.14 19.55
CA ARG A 192 -5.56 4.38 18.29
C ARG A 192 -6.16 2.98 18.34
N PRO A 193 -5.99 2.19 19.42
CA PRO A 193 -6.65 0.89 19.51
C PRO A 193 -8.18 0.99 19.51
N LYS A 194 -8.74 2.19 19.74
CA LYS A 194 -10.18 2.47 19.70
C LYS A 194 -10.66 2.93 18.32
N VAL A 195 -9.75 3.20 17.37
CA VAL A 195 -10.14 3.43 15.98
C VAL A 195 -10.71 2.13 15.43
N ARG A 196 -11.96 2.18 15.00
CA ARG A 196 -12.61 1.07 14.32
C ARG A 196 -12.28 1.15 12.83
N THR A 197 -11.86 0.03 12.26
CA THR A 197 -11.52 -0.07 10.84
C THR A 197 -12.29 -1.22 10.23
N GLU A 198 -13.18 -0.91 9.30
CA GLU A 198 -13.96 -1.89 8.56
C GLU A 198 -13.46 -2.02 7.13
N VAL A 199 -13.26 -3.25 6.66
CA VAL A 199 -13.02 -3.54 5.24
C VAL A 199 -14.36 -3.47 4.53
N LEU A 200 -14.50 -2.53 3.60
CA LEU A 200 -15.74 -2.38 2.84
C LEU A 200 -15.69 -3.14 1.52
N GLN A 201 -14.59 -3.02 0.78
CA GLN A 201 -14.52 -3.59 -0.56
C GLN A 201 -13.09 -3.91 -0.93
N GLU A 202 -12.87 -5.09 -1.50
CA GLU A 202 -11.61 -5.48 -2.14
C GLU A 202 -11.83 -5.48 -3.66
N LEU A 203 -11.05 -4.68 -4.39
CA LEU A 203 -11.07 -4.69 -5.85
C LEU A 203 -10.02 -5.66 -6.42
N ASP A 204 -8.87 -5.74 -5.76
CA ASP A 204 -7.82 -6.73 -5.95
C ASP A 204 -6.95 -6.83 -4.68
N GLU A 205 -5.83 -7.57 -4.77
CA GLU A 205 -4.90 -7.82 -3.65
C GLU A 205 -4.25 -6.55 -3.07
N GLU A 206 -4.11 -5.51 -3.89
CA GLU A 206 -3.40 -4.28 -3.55
C GLU A 206 -4.31 -3.04 -3.47
N SER A 207 -5.60 -3.22 -3.77
CA SER A 207 -6.61 -2.17 -3.88
C SER A 207 -7.81 -2.48 -3.00
N THR A 208 -7.85 -1.88 -1.82
CA THR A 208 -8.89 -2.11 -0.81
C THR A 208 -9.51 -0.80 -0.35
N VAL A 209 -10.82 -0.81 -0.08
CA VAL A 209 -11.59 0.30 0.47
C VAL A 209 -11.95 -0.02 1.91
N PHE A 210 -11.72 0.95 2.79
CA PHE A 210 -11.98 0.85 4.22
C PHE A 210 -12.86 2.00 4.68
N ALA A 211 -13.47 1.82 5.85
CA ALA A 211 -14.01 2.91 6.66
C ALA A 211 -13.27 2.98 7.99
N HIS A 212 -13.01 4.21 8.44
CA HIS A 212 -12.65 4.49 9.82
C HIS A 212 -13.82 5.12 10.56
N SER A 213 -14.01 4.69 11.80
CA SER A 213 -14.78 5.39 12.83
C SER A 213 -13.87 5.69 14.01
N ILE A 214 -13.82 6.98 14.38
CA ILE A 214 -12.98 7.49 15.46
C ILE A 214 -13.85 8.28 16.42
N THR A 215 -13.98 7.78 17.63
CA THR A 215 -14.73 8.48 18.68
C THR A 215 -14.02 9.79 19.04
N GLY A 216 -14.75 10.90 18.93
CA GLY A 216 -14.25 12.21 19.35
C GLY A 216 -14.92 12.68 20.64
N ALA A 217 -14.40 13.77 21.23
CA ALA A 217 -14.96 14.32 22.46
C ALA A 217 -16.34 14.98 22.27
N HIS A 218 -16.62 15.46 21.05
CA HIS A 218 -17.85 16.19 20.71
C HIS A 218 -18.62 15.56 19.56
N LYS A 219 -17.90 15.04 18.56
CA LYS A 219 -18.44 14.31 17.41
C LYS A 219 -17.50 13.18 17.07
N ASP A 220 -18.07 12.08 16.59
CA ASP A 220 -17.30 11.01 15.99
C ASP A 220 -16.86 11.43 14.59
N LEU A 221 -15.66 11.02 14.19
CA LEU A 221 -15.11 11.32 12.87
C LEU A 221 -15.07 10.05 12.03
N TYR A 222 -15.81 10.05 10.92
CA TYR A 222 -15.84 8.97 9.96
C TYR A 222 -15.16 9.38 8.66
N TYR A 223 -14.55 8.43 7.98
CA TYR A 223 -14.12 8.62 6.59
C TYR A 223 -13.96 7.29 5.88
N LEU A 224 -14.24 7.34 4.58
CA LEU A 224 -13.91 6.26 3.66
C LEU A 224 -12.54 6.52 3.09
N PHE A 225 -11.72 5.49 2.93
CA PHE A 225 -10.43 5.64 2.30
C PHE A 225 -10.04 4.42 1.48
N GLN A 226 -9.29 4.67 0.42
CA GLN A 226 -8.71 3.65 -0.44
C GLN A 226 -7.26 3.44 -0.06
N VAL A 227 -6.85 2.17 -0.03
CA VAL A 227 -5.47 1.75 0.14
C VAL A 227 -4.99 1.21 -1.20
N ARG A 228 -3.88 1.78 -1.70
CA ARG A 228 -3.10 1.23 -2.80
C ARG A 228 -1.73 0.83 -2.30
N ARG A 229 -1.40 -0.44 -2.44
CA ARG A 229 -0.05 -0.96 -2.21
C ARG A 229 0.62 -1.20 -3.55
N ALA A 230 1.93 -0.97 -3.61
CA ALA A 230 2.69 -1.25 -4.82
C ALA A 230 4.15 -1.52 -4.46
N GLN A 231 4.74 -2.47 -5.18
CA GLN A 231 6.14 -2.84 -5.05
C GLN A 231 6.77 -2.88 -6.43
N TRP A 232 7.95 -2.29 -6.58
CA TRP A 232 8.69 -2.29 -7.84
C TRP A 232 10.19 -2.15 -7.60
N GLU A 233 10.98 -2.37 -8.64
CA GLU A 233 12.41 -2.08 -8.65
C GLU A 233 12.65 -0.73 -9.32
N THR A 234 13.51 0.10 -8.73
CA THR A 234 13.98 1.34 -9.32
C THR A 234 14.95 1.03 -10.48
N GLN A 235 15.28 2.03 -11.29
CA GLN A 235 16.16 1.85 -12.47
C GLN A 235 17.55 1.32 -12.14
N ASP A 236 18.02 1.55 -10.91
CA ASP A 236 19.27 1.05 -10.34
C ASP A 236 19.12 -0.30 -9.62
N GLY A 237 17.98 -0.97 -9.77
CA GLY A 237 17.72 -2.32 -9.25
C GLY A 237 17.35 -2.38 -7.76
N ARG A 238 17.14 -1.23 -7.09
CA ARG A 238 16.75 -1.20 -5.67
C ARG A 238 15.25 -1.44 -5.52
N ARG A 239 14.86 -2.20 -4.51
CA ARG A 239 13.43 -2.45 -4.26
C ARG A 239 12.79 -1.23 -3.59
N LYS A 240 11.57 -0.92 -4.03
CA LYS A 240 10.74 0.12 -3.44
C LYS A 240 9.36 -0.42 -3.15
N LEU A 241 8.87 -0.13 -1.95
CA LEU A 241 7.52 -0.41 -1.50
C LEU A 241 6.80 0.91 -1.26
N THR A 242 5.54 1.00 -1.66
CA THR A 242 4.70 2.15 -1.31
C THR A 242 3.36 1.72 -0.76
N LEU A 243 2.93 2.42 0.28
CA LEU A 243 1.58 2.38 0.80
C LEU A 243 0.95 3.77 0.61
N SER A 244 -0.11 3.85 -0.20
CA SER A 244 -0.91 5.06 -0.39
C SER A 244 -2.29 4.89 0.22
N LEU A 245 -2.69 5.81 1.07
CA LEU A 245 -4.03 5.91 1.66
C LEU A 245 -4.66 7.22 1.21
N ALA A 246 -5.79 7.17 0.52
CA ALA A 246 -6.49 8.36 0.05
C ALA A 246 -7.90 8.38 0.64
N VAL A 247 -8.28 9.48 1.32
CA VAL A 247 -9.69 9.70 1.66
C VAL A 247 -10.48 9.75 0.35
N THR A 248 -11.55 8.97 0.27
CA THR A 248 -12.34 8.80 -0.94
C THR A 248 -13.79 9.08 -0.68
N ASP A 249 -14.51 9.43 -1.74
CA ASP A 249 -15.94 9.59 -1.70
C ASP A 249 -16.54 9.39 -3.10
N SER A 250 -17.80 8.96 -3.16
CA SER A 250 -18.58 8.89 -4.39
C SER A 250 -19.87 9.69 -4.24
N ASP A 251 -20.45 10.13 -5.34
CA ASP A 251 -21.71 10.90 -5.28
C ASP A 251 -22.85 10.09 -4.66
N ALA A 252 -22.87 8.76 -4.84
CA ALA A 252 -23.85 7.88 -4.22
C ALA A 252 -23.68 7.79 -2.70
N ASN A 253 -22.44 7.62 -2.23
CA ASN A 253 -22.10 7.65 -0.82
C ASN A 253 -22.44 9.01 -0.20
N ARG A 254 -22.02 10.09 -0.86
CA ARG A 254 -22.30 11.47 -0.43
C ARG A 254 -23.80 11.75 -0.29
N ARG A 255 -24.60 11.36 -1.30
CA ARG A 255 -26.07 11.51 -1.25
C ARG A 255 -26.69 10.73 -0.09
N SER A 256 -26.23 9.51 0.16
CA SER A 256 -26.72 8.68 1.27
C SER A 256 -26.41 9.33 2.61
N ARG A 257 -25.17 9.79 2.80
CA ARG A 257 -24.76 10.52 4.00
C ARG A 257 -25.57 11.80 4.22
N TYR A 258 -25.83 12.59 3.17
CA TYR A 258 -26.65 13.80 3.29
C TYR A 258 -28.11 13.48 3.65
N ALA A 259 -28.68 12.39 3.12
CA ALA A 259 -30.02 11.95 3.49
C ALA A 259 -30.08 11.45 4.95
N GLU A 260 -28.99 10.87 5.44
CA GLU A 260 -28.83 10.35 6.80
C GLU A 260 -28.30 11.41 7.80
N ALA A 261 -27.97 12.62 7.35
CA ALA A 261 -27.32 13.69 8.12
C ALA A 261 -28.16 14.30 9.26
N LEU A 262 -29.30 13.68 9.61
CA LEU A 262 -30.09 14.03 10.78
C LEU A 262 -29.35 13.73 12.09
N GLU A 263 -28.32 12.89 12.07
CA GLU A 263 -27.46 12.61 13.22
C GLU A 263 -26.31 13.62 13.34
N LEU A 264 -26.50 14.65 14.18
CA LEU A 264 -25.50 15.71 14.45
C LEU A 264 -24.23 15.20 15.17
N SER A 265 -24.20 13.94 15.59
CA SER A 265 -23.11 13.30 16.34
C SER A 265 -21.93 12.87 15.49
N VAL A 266 -22.10 12.75 14.16
CA VAL A 266 -21.04 12.26 13.26
C VAL A 266 -20.59 13.36 12.30
N GLU A 267 -19.28 13.44 12.12
CA GLU A 267 -18.61 14.27 11.15
C GLU A 267 -17.87 13.41 10.12
N TRP A 268 -17.90 13.82 8.86
CA TRP A 268 -17.21 13.11 7.79
C TRP A 268 -15.98 13.88 7.31
N ALA A 269 -14.81 13.25 7.40
CA ALA A 269 -13.63 13.74 6.70
C ALA A 269 -13.73 13.39 5.21
N THR A 270 -13.58 14.41 4.37
CA THR A 270 -13.66 14.31 2.90
C THR A 270 -12.34 14.57 2.22
N GLU A 271 -11.31 14.96 2.98
CA GLU A 271 -10.01 15.33 2.46
C GLU A 271 -8.89 14.82 3.35
N GLY A 272 -7.91 14.17 2.72
CA GLY A 272 -6.70 13.73 3.38
C GLY A 272 -6.06 12.56 2.67
N GLY A 273 -4.79 12.33 2.99
CA GLY A 273 -4.07 11.20 2.49
C GLY A 273 -2.76 10.95 3.23
N VAL A 274 -2.25 9.75 3.05
CA VAL A 274 -0.96 9.32 3.55
C VAL A 274 -0.23 8.59 2.44
N HIS A 275 1.00 8.99 2.11
CA HIS A 275 1.87 8.27 1.18
C HIS A 275 3.15 7.88 1.88
N VAL A 276 3.47 6.59 1.87
CA VAL A 276 4.60 6.04 2.60
C VAL A 276 5.46 5.24 1.65
N PRO A 277 6.43 5.90 0.98
CA PRO A 277 7.42 5.18 0.21
C PRO A 277 8.58 4.74 1.11
N VAL A 278 8.94 3.47 0.95
CA VAL A 278 10.07 2.82 1.59
C VAL A 278 11.00 2.33 0.49
N THR A 279 12.21 2.87 0.47
CA THR A 279 13.20 2.55 -0.55
C THR A 279 14.35 1.81 0.10
N GLU A 280 14.71 0.63 -0.42
CA GLU A 280 15.92 -0.06 -0.03
C GLU A 280 17.13 0.73 -0.52
N ILE A 281 18.03 1.09 0.39
CA ILE A 281 19.29 1.77 0.05
C ILE A 281 20.41 0.73 -0.02
N GLU A 282 20.46 -0.15 0.98
CA GLU A 282 21.36 -1.30 1.10
C GLU A 282 20.60 -2.46 1.77
N GLU A 283 21.19 -3.66 1.80
CA GLU A 283 20.55 -4.88 2.33
C GLU A 283 19.92 -4.70 3.73
N ASN A 284 20.50 -3.86 4.58
CA ASN A 284 20.00 -3.57 5.93
C ASN A 284 19.80 -2.07 6.20
N LEU A 285 19.57 -1.29 5.15
CA LEU A 285 19.31 0.13 5.26
C LEU A 285 18.14 0.50 4.34
N ILE A 286 17.04 0.95 4.92
CA ILE A 286 15.92 1.52 4.17
C ILE A 286 15.81 3.02 4.45
N GLU A 287 15.28 3.75 3.48
CA GLU A 287 14.81 5.12 3.65
C GLU A 287 13.29 5.09 3.68
N VAL A 288 12.72 5.55 4.79
CA VAL A 288 11.27 5.67 4.98
C VAL A 288 10.94 7.16 4.94
N SER A 289 9.96 7.51 4.12
CA SER A 289 9.30 8.83 4.22
C SER A 289 7.80 8.63 4.38
N CYS A 290 7.17 9.55 5.10
CA CYS A 290 5.75 9.49 5.38
C CYS A 290 5.16 10.87 5.08
N ASP A 291 4.58 11.01 3.91
CA ASP A 291 3.80 12.17 3.52
C ASP A 291 2.40 12.08 4.09
N HIS A 292 1.95 13.13 4.76
CA HIS A 292 0.62 13.22 5.34
C HIS A 292 -0.01 14.55 4.95
N TRP A 293 -1.31 14.51 4.69
CA TRP A 293 -2.14 15.70 4.67
C TRP A 293 -3.55 15.38 5.13
N ALA A 294 -4.20 16.37 5.73
CA ALA A 294 -5.59 16.27 6.15
C ALA A 294 -6.20 17.65 6.29
N SER A 295 -7.52 17.74 6.11
CA SER A 295 -8.27 18.92 6.50
C SER A 295 -8.33 19.05 8.02
N SER A 296 -8.23 20.28 8.52
CA SER A 296 -8.28 20.60 9.95
C SER A 296 -9.17 21.81 10.19
N GLU A 297 -9.71 21.90 11.40
CA GLU A 297 -10.70 22.94 11.75
C GLU A 297 -10.07 24.21 12.31
N SER A 298 -8.85 24.10 12.82
CA SER A 298 -8.17 25.18 13.52
C SER A 298 -6.66 24.97 13.52
N LYS A 299 -5.90 26.02 13.83
CA LYS A 299 -4.45 25.93 14.00
C LYS A 299 -4.05 24.97 15.13
N GLN A 300 -4.86 24.87 16.19
CA GLN A 300 -4.62 23.90 17.26
C GLN A 300 -4.78 22.46 16.76
N HIS A 301 -5.78 22.22 15.90
CA HIS A 301 -5.97 20.91 15.28
C HIS A 301 -4.80 20.55 14.34
N VAL A 302 -4.28 21.52 13.59
CA VAL A 302 -3.05 21.35 12.79
C VAL A 302 -1.88 20.84 13.65
N GLU A 303 -1.60 21.50 14.78
CA GLU A 303 -0.50 21.12 15.66
C GLU A 303 -0.69 19.71 16.24
N HIS A 304 -1.92 19.37 16.61
CA HIS A 304 -2.28 18.04 17.09
C HIS A 304 -2.01 16.95 16.04
N LEU A 305 -2.45 17.13 14.79
CA LEU A 305 -2.20 16.18 13.70
C LEU A 305 -0.70 16.00 13.43
N MET A 306 0.07 17.10 13.43
CA MET A 306 1.52 17.04 13.26
C MET A 306 2.22 16.20 14.32
N ILE A 307 1.83 16.37 15.60
CA ILE A 307 2.35 15.56 16.71
C ILE A 307 2.02 14.08 16.50
N GLN A 308 0.79 13.77 16.12
CA GLN A 308 0.37 12.38 15.87
C GLN A 308 1.13 11.72 14.72
N TRP A 309 1.39 12.44 13.63
CA TRP A 309 2.12 11.91 12.48
C TRP A 309 3.60 11.68 12.81
N ALA A 310 4.24 12.58 13.57
CA ALA A 310 5.60 12.37 14.05
C ALA A 310 5.68 11.17 15.01
N GLN A 311 4.71 11.06 15.92
CA GLN A 311 4.56 9.92 16.82
C GLN A 311 4.40 8.58 16.09
N LEU A 312 3.65 8.55 14.98
CA LEU A 312 3.52 7.37 14.14
C LEU A 312 4.85 6.94 13.53
N ALA A 313 5.60 7.89 12.98
CA ALA A 313 6.91 7.62 12.39
C ALA A 313 7.88 7.03 13.43
N ILE A 314 7.92 7.60 14.63
CA ILE A 314 8.72 7.08 15.76
C ILE A 314 8.29 5.66 16.12
N TRP A 315 6.99 5.37 16.13
CA TRP A 315 6.50 4.04 16.46
C TRP A 315 6.87 3.00 15.38
N TRP A 316 6.86 3.37 14.11
CA TRP A 316 7.36 2.52 13.02
C TRP A 316 8.84 2.21 13.16
N GLU A 317 9.65 3.18 13.55
CA GLU A 317 11.06 2.93 13.87
C GLU A 317 11.19 1.94 15.03
N GLN A 318 10.44 2.11 16.12
CA GLN A 318 10.50 1.19 17.26
C GLN A 318 10.14 -0.24 16.84
N LEU A 319 9.15 -0.42 15.96
CA LEU A 319 8.77 -1.73 15.47
C LEU A 319 9.81 -2.33 14.52
N ALA A 320 10.39 -1.52 13.62
CA ALA A 320 11.48 -1.96 12.77
C ALA A 320 12.71 -2.40 13.59
N VAL A 321 13.07 -1.63 14.62
CA VAL A 321 14.19 -1.92 15.53
C VAL A 321 13.91 -3.17 16.37
N LEU A 322 12.71 -3.30 16.96
CA LEU A 322 12.33 -4.48 17.73
C LEU A 322 12.29 -5.74 16.86
N SER A 323 11.78 -5.63 15.62
CA SER A 323 11.75 -6.74 14.67
C SER A 323 13.16 -7.18 14.29
N ASN A 324 14.10 -6.25 14.08
CA ASN A 324 15.51 -6.61 13.88
C ASN A 324 16.09 -7.36 15.08
N LEU A 325 15.80 -6.93 16.32
CA LEU A 325 16.35 -7.59 17.51
C LEU A 325 15.75 -8.98 17.77
N LEU A 326 14.48 -9.18 17.42
CA LEU A 326 13.76 -10.44 17.65
C LEU A 326 13.92 -11.43 16.48
N LEU A 327 14.04 -10.95 15.25
CA LEU A 327 14.08 -11.78 14.04
C LEU A 327 15.50 -11.99 13.49
N SER A 328 16.52 -11.27 13.98
CA SER A 328 17.93 -11.53 13.63
C SER A 328 18.54 -12.76 14.33
N LYS A 329 17.76 -13.48 15.14
CA LYS A 329 18.20 -14.68 15.88
C LYS A 329 17.74 -16.01 15.27
N VAL A 330 17.32 -16.04 14.01
CA VAL A 330 16.93 -17.27 13.30
C VAL A 330 17.89 -17.59 12.18
#